data_AF-A0A942NM93-F1
#
_entry.id   AF-A0A942NM93-F1
#
_cell.length_a   1.000
_cell.length_b   1.000
_cell.length_c   1.000
_cell.angle_alpha   90.00
_cell.angle_beta   90.00
_cell.angle_gamma   90.00
#
_symmetry.space_group_name_H-M   'P 1'
#
loop_
_entity.id
_entity.type
_entity.pdbx_description
1 polymer ?
#
loop_
_entity_poly.entity_id
_entity_poly.type
_entity_poly.pdbx_seq_one_letter_code
_entity_poly.pdbx_strand_id
1 'polypeptide(L)'
;MKKQLIFSLAISGMILFFSACKKDSGTTDPSEFYVPTAADVTASATLEELQQGRTLFLNNCGECHVLYSPDKYNVGQWQEKLSVMIPRTPMTAAEGLLVTKYLTRGKI
;
A
#
# COMPACT_ATOMS: atom_id res chain seq x y z
N MET A 1 25.71 -61.11 16.03
CA MET A 1 24.38 -61.12 16.67
C MET A 1 24.48 -60.52 18.07
N LYS A 2 23.90 -59.33 18.31
CA LYS A 2 23.12 -58.93 19.51
C LYS A 2 23.02 -57.40 19.57
N LYS A 3 21.78 -56.93 19.43
CA LYS A 3 21.30 -55.54 19.57
C LYS A 3 21.30 -55.13 21.05
N GLN A 4 21.48 -53.84 21.32
CA GLN A 4 20.61 -52.90 22.09
C GLN A 4 21.47 -51.65 22.39
N LEU A 5 21.23 -50.46 21.81
CA LEU A 5 20.25 -49.42 22.18
C LEU A 5 20.27 -49.03 23.68
N ILE A 6 20.54 -47.73 23.95
CA ILE A 6 20.07 -46.80 25.03
C ILE A 6 21.09 -45.62 25.07
N PHE A 7 20.83 -44.45 24.49
CA PHE A 7 20.11 -43.26 25.01
C PHE A 7 20.66 -42.67 26.33
N SER A 8 21.35 -41.52 26.25
CA SER A 8 21.44 -40.42 27.25
C SER A 8 22.58 -39.47 26.83
N LEU A 9 22.62 -38.16 27.05
CA LEU A 9 21.71 -37.10 27.48
C LEU A 9 22.58 -35.81 27.44
N ALA A 10 21.96 -34.64 27.28
CA ALA A 10 22.53 -33.29 27.44
C ALA A 10 23.19 -32.63 26.21
N ILE A 11 22.36 -32.12 25.29
CA ILE A 11 22.70 -30.90 24.53
C ILE A 11 21.93 -29.76 25.18
N SER A 12 22.69 -28.93 25.91
CA SER A 12 22.24 -27.75 26.63
C SER A 12 21.45 -26.82 25.72
N GLY A 13 20.23 -26.51 26.15
CA GLY A 13 19.31 -25.61 25.47
C GLY A 13 19.86 -24.19 25.32
N MET A 14 19.70 -23.65 24.12
CA MET A 14 19.54 -22.22 23.89
C MET A 14 18.50 -22.06 22.79
N ILE A 15 17.23 -22.26 23.17
CA ILE A 15 16.10 -21.97 22.30
C ILE A 15 15.93 -20.45 22.30
N LEU A 16 16.47 -19.80 21.28
CA LEU A 16 16.10 -18.43 20.94
C LEU A 16 14.66 -18.46 20.45
N PHE A 17 13.71 -18.20 21.37
CA PHE A 17 12.34 -17.90 21.02
C PHE A 17 12.31 -16.56 20.28
N PHE A 18 12.48 -16.60 18.95
CA PHE A 18 12.02 -15.52 18.09
C PHE A 18 10.49 -15.48 18.20
N SER A 19 10.02 -14.64 19.11
CA SER A 19 8.60 -14.34 19.26
C SER A 19 8.11 -13.75 17.95
N ALA A 20 7.46 -14.58 17.13
CA ALA A 20 6.79 -14.15 15.93
C ALA A 20 5.58 -13.30 16.34
N CYS A 21 5.79 -12.00 16.50
CA CYS A 21 4.71 -11.05 16.44
C CYS A 21 4.06 -11.22 15.05
N LYS A 22 2.88 -11.86 15.00
CA LYS A 22 1.98 -11.74 13.87
C LYS A 22 1.62 -10.27 13.78
N LYS A 23 2.31 -9.54 12.91
CA LYS A 23 1.85 -8.24 12.44
C LYS A 23 0.65 -8.58 11.55
N ASP A 24 -0.55 -8.59 12.13
CA ASP A 24 -1.77 -8.38 11.36
C ASP A 24 -1.74 -6.93 10.86
N SER A 25 -0.81 -6.66 9.94
CA SER A 25 -0.92 -5.54 9.04
C SER A 25 -2.11 -5.88 8.16
N GLY A 26 -3.23 -5.20 8.37
CA GLY A 26 -4.30 -5.13 7.39
C GLY A 26 -3.72 -4.59 6.08
N THR A 27 -3.16 -5.49 5.28
CA THR A 27 -2.64 -5.22 3.96
C THR A 27 -3.85 -5.14 3.05
N THR A 28 -4.30 -3.92 2.76
CA THR A 28 -5.24 -3.70 1.67
C THR A 28 -4.57 -4.21 0.39
N ASP A 29 -5.12 -5.24 -0.24
CA ASP A 29 -4.59 -5.77 -1.48
C ASP A 29 -4.72 -4.69 -2.58
N PRO A 30 -3.61 -4.21 -3.18
CA PRO A 30 -3.64 -3.26 -4.30
C PRO A 30 -4.52 -3.67 -5.48
N SER A 31 -4.84 -4.97 -5.60
CA SER A 31 -5.74 -5.51 -6.63
C SER A 31 -7.20 -5.10 -6.41
N GLU A 32 -7.59 -4.71 -5.20
CA GLU A 32 -8.96 -4.29 -4.87
C GLU A 32 -9.28 -2.87 -5.33
N PHE A 33 -8.27 -2.06 -5.65
CA PHE A 33 -8.51 -0.70 -6.13
C PHE A 33 -8.73 -0.67 -7.63
N TYR A 34 -9.72 0.12 -8.02
CA TYR A 34 -10.13 0.27 -9.40
C TYR A 34 -8.93 0.56 -10.33
N VAL A 35 -9.06 0.06 -11.56
CA VAL A 35 -8.14 0.32 -12.66
C VAL A 35 -8.81 1.33 -13.59
N PRO A 36 -8.20 2.49 -13.86
CA PRO A 36 -8.74 3.48 -14.78
C PRO A 36 -9.03 2.90 -16.17
N THR A 37 -10.19 3.26 -16.71
CA THR A 37 -10.68 2.93 -18.05
C THR A 37 -11.08 4.19 -18.80
N ALA A 38 -11.48 4.06 -20.06
CA ALA A 38 -11.98 5.19 -20.85
C ALA A 38 -13.18 5.91 -20.20
N ALA A 39 -13.96 5.23 -19.37
CA ALA A 39 -15.10 5.81 -18.65
C ALA A 39 -14.68 6.78 -17.52
N ASP A 40 -13.43 6.70 -17.05
CA ASP A 40 -12.91 7.54 -15.97
C ASP A 40 -12.29 8.86 -16.47
N VAL A 41 -12.14 9.01 -17.79
CA VAL A 41 -11.55 10.20 -18.42
C VAL A 41 -12.44 11.42 -18.19
N THR A 42 -11.83 12.53 -17.80
CA THR A 42 -12.52 13.80 -17.57
C THR A 42 -11.86 14.92 -18.39
N ALA A 43 -12.44 16.11 -18.37
CA ALA A 43 -11.80 17.30 -18.94
C ALA A 43 -10.46 17.66 -18.26
N SER A 44 -10.20 17.13 -17.06
CA SER A 44 -9.01 17.45 -16.25
C SER A 44 -7.99 16.31 -16.13
N ALA A 45 -8.32 15.10 -16.63
CA ALA A 45 -7.43 13.95 -16.55
C ALA A 45 -7.60 13.00 -17.74
N THR A 46 -6.51 12.68 -18.42
CA THR A 46 -6.48 11.64 -19.47
C THR A 46 -6.41 10.24 -18.86
N LEU A 47 -6.70 9.21 -19.65
CA LEU A 47 -6.57 7.81 -19.20
C LEU A 47 -5.14 7.49 -18.77
N GLU A 48 -4.15 7.97 -19.53
CA GLU A 48 -2.73 7.77 -19.22
C GLU A 48 -2.36 8.40 -17.88
N GLU A 49 -2.78 9.64 -17.62
CA GLU A 49 -2.52 10.32 -16.36
C GLU A 49 -3.15 9.59 -15.17
N LEU A 50 -4.37 9.05 -15.34
CA LEU A 50 -5.04 8.27 -14.30
C LEU A 50 -4.30 6.95 -14.03
N GLN A 51 -3.80 6.27 -15.07
CA GLN A 51 -3.02 5.04 -14.92
C GLN A 51 -1.67 5.29 -14.25
N GLN A 52 -0.98 6.37 -14.61
CA GLN A 52 0.24 6.81 -13.94
C GLN A 52 -0.03 7.18 -12.49
N GLY A 53 -1.10 7.95 -12.22
CA GLY A 53 -1.54 8.29 -10.87
C GLY A 53 -1.85 7.07 -10.00
N ARG A 54 -2.51 6.04 -10.56
CA ARG A 54 -2.73 4.76 -9.86
C ARG A 54 -1.41 4.10 -9.48
N THR A 55 -0.47 4.03 -10.41
CA THR A 55 0.83 3.39 -10.19
C THR A 55 1.60 4.09 -9.08
N LEU A 56 1.65 5.43 -9.11
CA LEU A 56 2.26 6.23 -8.06
C LEU A 56 1.55 6.03 -6.71
N PHE A 57 0.22 6.04 -6.70
CA PHE A 57 -0.57 5.85 -5.48
C PHE A 57 -0.29 4.49 -4.81
N LEU A 58 -0.32 3.41 -5.58
CA LEU A 58 -0.10 2.05 -5.07
C LEU A 58 1.31 1.84 -4.54
N ASN A 59 2.30 2.44 -5.20
CA ASN A 59 3.70 2.21 -4.86
C ASN A 59 4.17 3.09 -3.70
N ASN A 60 3.60 4.29 -3.51
CA ASN A 60 4.15 5.29 -2.58
C ASN A 60 3.25 5.58 -1.37
N CYS A 61 1.92 5.57 -1.53
CA CYS A 61 1.03 6.07 -0.47
C CYS A 61 0.80 5.09 0.69
N GLY A 62 1.26 3.84 0.55
CA GLY A 62 1.16 2.79 1.57
C GLY A 62 2.43 2.57 2.38
N GLU A 63 3.51 3.31 2.09
CA GLU A 63 4.83 3.06 2.72
C GLU A 63 4.90 3.54 4.18
N CYS A 64 4.21 4.64 4.51
CA CYS A 64 4.30 5.27 5.84
C CYS A 64 3.08 4.99 6.74
N HIS A 65 1.93 4.67 6.17
CA HIS A 65 0.68 4.40 6.89
C HIS A 65 -0.25 3.55 6.02
N VAL A 66 -1.42 3.21 6.56
CA VAL A 66 -2.44 2.45 5.81
C VAL A 66 -2.78 3.11 4.47
N LEU A 67 -2.87 2.29 3.43
CA LEU A 67 -3.28 2.72 2.10
C LEU A 67 -4.81 2.74 2.02
N TYR A 68 -5.39 3.94 2.00
CA TYR A 68 -6.84 4.13 2.00
C TYR A 68 -7.46 3.90 0.62
N SER A 69 -8.61 3.23 0.55
CA SER A 69 -9.34 3.09 -0.72
C SER A 69 -9.58 4.45 -1.40
N PRO A 70 -9.36 4.58 -2.73
CA PRO A 70 -9.64 5.80 -3.50
C PRO A 70 -11.08 6.34 -3.33
N ASP A 71 -12.02 5.46 -3.01
CA ASP A 71 -13.43 5.79 -2.87
C ASP A 71 -13.83 6.14 -1.42
N LYS A 72 -12.88 6.11 -0.49
CA LYS A 72 -13.10 6.43 0.93
C LYS A 72 -13.47 7.89 1.18
N TYR A 73 -12.95 8.81 0.38
CA TYR A 73 -13.11 10.25 0.55
C TYR A 73 -13.68 10.93 -0.69
N ASN A 74 -14.35 12.07 -0.49
CA ASN A 74 -14.77 12.96 -1.56
C ASN A 74 -13.60 13.84 -2.07
N VAL A 75 -13.82 14.63 -3.12
CA VAL A 75 -12.76 15.46 -3.74
C VAL A 75 -12.12 16.42 -2.75
N GLY A 76 -12.92 17.20 -2.02
CA GLY A 76 -12.38 18.20 -1.08
C GLY A 76 -11.56 17.57 0.04
N GLN A 77 -12.05 16.44 0.57
CA GLN A 77 -11.33 15.69 1.59
C GLN A 77 -10.01 15.11 1.08
N TRP A 78 -9.98 14.62 -0.17
CA TRP A 78 -8.74 14.17 -0.79
C TRP A 78 -7.76 15.31 -1.01
N GLN A 79 -8.21 16.45 -1.53
CA GLN A 79 -7.39 17.64 -1.73
C GLN A 79 -6.75 18.12 -0.43
N GLU A 80 -7.54 18.24 0.65
CA GLU A 80 -7.05 18.61 1.97
C GLU A 80 -5.96 17.63 2.45
N LYS A 81 -6.23 16.32 2.40
CA LYS A 81 -5.27 15.30 2.83
C LYS A 81 -3.99 15.32 2.01
N LEU A 82 -4.11 15.37 0.69
CA LEU A 82 -2.96 15.36 -0.22
C LEU A 82 -2.11 16.63 -0.10
N SER A 83 -2.71 17.78 0.23
CA SER A 83 -1.97 19.00 0.52
C SER A 83 -0.99 18.86 1.70
N VAL A 84 -1.31 17.98 2.66
CA VAL A 84 -0.46 17.67 3.81
C VAL A 84 0.47 16.49 3.54
N MET A 85 0.02 15.48 2.79
CA MET A 85 0.79 14.25 2.57
C MET A 85 1.86 14.40 1.49
N ILE A 86 1.54 14.99 0.33
CA ILE A 86 2.49 15.10 -0.80
C ILE A 86 3.81 15.78 -0.37
N PRO A 87 3.82 16.91 0.38
CA PRO A 87 5.06 17.55 0.82
C PRO A 87 5.90 16.73 1.81
N ARG A 88 5.35 15.64 2.36
CA ARG A 88 6.05 14.73 3.29
C ARG A 88 6.66 13.53 2.57
N THR A 89 6.58 13.51 1.24
CA THR A 89 7.14 12.47 0.38
C THR A 89 8.24 13.07 -0.51
N PRO A 90 9.12 12.24 -1.09
CA PRO A 90 10.07 12.68 -2.12
C PRO A 90 9.42 12.99 -3.48
N MET A 91 8.10 12.82 -3.64
CA MET A 91 7.42 13.00 -4.92
C MET A 91 7.52 14.44 -5.42
N THR A 92 7.70 14.59 -6.72
CA THR A 92 7.62 15.89 -7.40
C THR A 92 6.18 16.42 -7.39
N ALA A 93 6.03 17.73 -7.61
CA ALA A 93 4.71 18.35 -7.73
C ALA A 93 3.87 17.74 -8.88
N ALA A 94 4.52 17.34 -9.98
CA ALA A 94 3.85 16.70 -11.11
C ALA A 94 3.31 15.31 -10.75
N GLU A 95 4.11 14.49 -10.06
CA GLU A 95 3.66 13.17 -9.60
C GLU A 95 2.53 13.29 -8.55
N GLY A 96 2.63 14.26 -7.64
CA GLY A 96 1.58 14.56 -6.68
C GLY A 96 0.26 14.96 -7.35
N LEU A 97 0.33 15.70 -8.47
CA LEU A 97 -0.84 16.04 -9.27
C LEU A 97 -1.47 14.81 -9.91
N LEU A 98 -0.67 13.87 -10.43
CA LEU A 98 -1.19 12.61 -11.00
C LEU A 98 -1.92 11.76 -9.95
N VAL A 99 -1.36 11.63 -8.75
CA VAL A 99 -2.06 10.96 -7.62
C VAL A 99 -3.35 11.67 -7.27
N THR A 100 -3.35 13.01 -7.26
CA THR A 100 -4.56 13.80 -7.01
C THR A 100 -5.63 13.50 -8.06
N LYS A 101 -5.28 13.56 -9.35
CA LYS A 101 -6.19 13.24 -10.46
C LYS A 101 -6.81 11.84 -10.32
N TYR A 102 -6.01 10.84 -9.95
CA TYR A 102 -6.48 9.48 -9.69
C TYR A 102 -7.51 9.46 -8.54
N LEU A 103 -7.18 10.01 -7.38
CA LEU A 103 -8.05 9.96 -6.19
C LEU A 103 -9.33 10.80 -6.31
N THR A 104 -9.33 11.82 -7.18
CA THR A 104 -10.47 12.72 -7.43
C THR A 104 -11.21 12.46 -8.74
N ARG A 105 -10.92 11.37 -9.46
CA ARG A 105 -11.59 11.05 -10.74
C ARG A 105 -13.11 11.09 -10.62
N GLY A 106 -13.81 11.54 -11.66
CA GLY A 106 -15.27 11.43 -11.80
C GLY A 106 -16.13 11.99 -10.66
N LYS A 107 -15.55 12.76 -9.72
CA LYS A 107 -16.23 13.27 -8.52
C LYS A 107 -16.40 14.81 -8.55
N ILE A 108 -16.39 15.40 -9.75
CA ILE A 108 -16.65 16.83 -9.99
C ILE A 108 -18.10 16.99 -10.44
#